data_AF-A0A4V2Q8F9-F1
#
_entry.id   AF-A0A4V2Q8F9-F1
#
_cell.length_a   1.000
_cell.length_b   1.000
_cell.length_c   1.000
_cell.angle_alpha   90.00
_cell.angle_beta   90.00
_cell.angle_gamma   90.00
#
_symmetry.space_group_name_H-M   'P 1'
#
loop_
_entity.id
_entity.type
_entity.pdbx_description
1 polymer ?
#
loop_
_entity_poly.entity_id
_entity_poly.type
_entity_poly.pdbx_seq_one_letter_code
_entity_poly.pdbx_strand_id
1 'polypeptide(L)'
;MKKTKQSIRIRIVRASSADFWYANKVGQEFAVLSERKDAYRVNVGDPSAHYVRKQDCEIVGTDSRTYFGDVDSVPDDEWIDAEMEDGADYLLQYAVQGETVYYRLLGDNDDIVEHGVISKKAFRGMSKSF
;
A
#
# COMPACT_ATOMS: atom_id res chain seq x y z
N MET A 1 -10.30 14.28 16.11
CA MET A 1 -9.83 12.99 16.67
C MET A 1 -9.47 12.07 15.51
N LYS A 2 -8.18 11.83 15.26
CA LYS A 2 -7.72 10.92 14.19
C LYS A 2 -8.08 9.49 14.61
N LYS A 3 -8.99 8.82 13.89
CA LYS A 3 -9.23 7.38 14.08
C LYS A 3 -7.97 6.66 13.58
N THR A 4 -7.13 6.19 14.50
CA THR A 4 -6.01 5.30 14.20
C THR A 4 -6.60 4.03 13.58
N LYS A 5 -6.55 3.89 12.24
CA LYS A 5 -6.93 2.65 11.58
C LYS A 5 -5.84 1.62 11.88
N GLN A 6 -6.19 0.61 12.67
CA GLN A 6 -5.30 -0.49 13.00
C GLN A 6 -4.94 -1.24 11.72
N SER A 7 -3.65 -1.50 11.50
CA SER A 7 -3.20 -2.28 10.35
C SER A 7 -3.25 -3.75 10.71
N ILE A 8 -4.07 -4.51 9.98
CA ILE A 8 -4.29 -5.93 10.21
C ILE A 8 -3.26 -6.71 9.37
N ARG A 9 -2.53 -7.64 10.00
CA ARG A 9 -1.79 -8.68 9.29
C ARG A 9 -2.49 -10.01 9.42
N ILE A 10 -2.60 -10.71 8.30
CA ILE A 10 -3.18 -12.04 8.25
C ILE A 10 -2.13 -13.07 7.86
N ARG A 11 -2.28 -14.30 8.36
CA ARG A 11 -1.53 -15.47 7.90
C ARG A 11 -2.46 -16.44 7.22
N ILE A 12 -2.07 -16.99 6.08
CA ILE A 12 -2.83 -18.04 5.40
C ILE A 12 -2.69 -19.33 6.20
N VAL A 13 -3.80 -19.91 6.65
CA VAL A 13 -3.79 -21.18 7.42
C VAL A 13 -4.24 -22.37 6.58
N ARG A 14 -4.98 -22.11 5.50
CA ARG A 14 -5.41 -23.12 4.52
C ARG A 14 -5.85 -22.44 3.23
N ALA A 15 -6.16 -23.23 2.20
CA ALA A 15 -6.90 -22.76 1.03
C ALA A 15 -8.06 -23.71 0.77
N SER A 16 -9.29 -23.17 0.76
CA SER A 16 -10.49 -23.97 0.52
C SER A 16 -10.62 -24.46 -0.93
N SER A 17 -9.84 -23.90 -1.86
CA SER A 17 -9.72 -24.34 -3.25
C SER A 17 -8.27 -24.24 -3.72
N ALA A 18 -7.84 -25.17 -4.58
CA ALA A 18 -6.54 -25.14 -5.24
C ALA A 18 -6.44 -24.01 -6.29
N ASP A 19 -7.58 -23.48 -6.76
CA ASP A 19 -7.63 -22.42 -7.77
C ASP A 19 -7.36 -21.02 -7.18
N PHE A 20 -7.30 -20.90 -5.85
CA PHE A 20 -6.99 -19.63 -5.23
C PHE A 20 -5.50 -19.28 -5.41
N TRP A 21 -5.23 -18.01 -5.70
CA TRP A 21 -3.86 -17.51 -5.88
C TRP A 21 -2.95 -17.76 -4.66
N TYR A 22 -3.53 -17.92 -3.47
CA TYR A 22 -2.84 -18.21 -2.21
C TYR A 22 -2.79 -19.70 -1.85
N ALA A 23 -3.21 -20.61 -2.72
CA ALA A 23 -3.22 -22.06 -2.44
C ALA A 23 -1.84 -22.60 -2.07
N ASN A 24 -0.77 -22.05 -2.67
CA ASN A 24 0.62 -22.42 -2.38
C ASN A 24 1.31 -21.51 -1.35
N LYS A 25 0.54 -20.69 -0.61
CA LYS A 25 1.07 -19.67 0.33
C LYS A 25 0.66 -19.92 1.78
N VAL A 26 0.25 -21.14 2.10
CA VAL A 26 -0.07 -21.55 3.49
C VAL A 26 1.15 -21.31 4.38
N GLY A 27 0.95 -20.64 5.51
CA GLY A 27 1.98 -20.20 6.45
C GLY A 27 2.54 -18.79 6.19
N GLN A 28 2.28 -18.18 5.03
CA GLN A 28 2.76 -16.83 4.71
C GLN A 28 1.85 -15.75 5.29
N GLU A 29 2.44 -14.59 5.60
CA GLU A 29 1.76 -13.43 6.17
C GLU A 29 1.62 -12.30 5.16
N PHE A 30 0.49 -11.62 5.19
CA PHE A 30 0.16 -10.51 4.30
C PHE A 30 -0.43 -9.33 5.05
N ALA A 31 -0.07 -8.13 4.62
CA ALA A 31 -0.69 -6.89 5.09
C ALA A 31 -2.05 -6.71 4.42
N VAL A 32 -3.08 -6.41 5.22
CA VAL A 32 -4.43 -6.14 4.74
C VAL A 32 -4.54 -4.68 4.31
N LEU A 33 -4.93 -4.47 3.06
CA LEU A 33 -5.24 -3.16 2.49
C LEU A 33 -6.67 -2.72 2.84
N SER A 34 -7.63 -3.64 2.74
CA SER A 34 -9.02 -3.37 3.08
C SER A 34 -9.78 -4.65 3.44
N GLU A 35 -10.90 -4.49 4.14
CA GLU A 35 -11.74 -5.59 4.60
C GLU A 35 -13.09 -5.59 3.89
N ARG A 36 -13.52 -6.78 3.45
CA ARG A 36 -14.89 -7.07 3.01
C ARG A 36 -15.55 -8.01 4.02
N LYS A 37 -16.86 -8.23 3.85
CA LYS A 37 -17.66 -9.10 4.74
C LYS A 37 -16.99 -10.46 4.96
N ASP A 38 -16.50 -11.09 3.90
CA ASP A 38 -16.01 -12.46 3.83
C ASP A 38 -14.53 -12.60 3.43
N ALA A 39 -13.84 -11.51 3.12
CA ALA A 39 -12.47 -11.53 2.64
C ALA A 39 -11.65 -10.31 3.07
N TYR A 40 -10.33 -10.47 3.04
CA TYR A 40 -9.34 -9.39 3.15
C TYR A 40 -8.71 -9.14 1.78
N ARG A 41 -8.59 -7.88 1.37
CA ARG A 41 -7.73 -7.48 0.26
C ARG A 41 -6.31 -7.33 0.80
N VAL A 42 -5.32 -7.93 0.13
CA VAL A 42 -3.93 -7.92 0.59
C VAL A 42 -3.01 -7.28 -0.43
N ASN A 43 -1.87 -6.76 0.03
CA ASN A 43 -0.79 -6.30 -0.83
C ASN A 43 0.13 -7.47 -1.20
N VAL A 44 0.32 -7.69 -2.49
CA VAL A 44 1.27 -8.69 -3.02
C VAL A 44 2.22 -8.11 -4.08
N GLY A 45 2.27 -6.78 -4.21
CA GLY A 45 3.10 -6.10 -5.21
C GLY A 45 2.59 -6.18 -6.66
N ASP A 46 1.38 -6.69 -6.88
CA ASP A 46 0.69 -6.71 -8.17
C ASP A 46 -0.51 -5.73 -8.12
N PRO A 47 -0.74 -4.90 -9.15
CA PRO A 47 -1.89 -3.98 -9.21
C PRO A 47 -3.25 -4.69 -9.20
N SER A 48 -3.30 -5.98 -9.51
CA SER A 48 -4.50 -6.80 -9.43
C SER A 48 -5.00 -6.95 -8.00
N ALA A 49 -6.32 -6.86 -7.79
CA ALA A 49 -6.88 -7.01 -6.46
C ALA A 49 -6.81 -8.48 -5.99
N HIS A 50 -5.89 -8.79 -5.08
CA HIS A 50 -5.77 -10.10 -4.46
C HIS A 50 -6.58 -10.18 -3.16
N TYR A 51 -7.49 -11.15 -3.11
CA TYR A 51 -8.35 -11.40 -1.96
C TYR A 51 -8.03 -12.72 -1.28
N VAL A 52 -8.08 -12.73 0.05
CA VAL A 52 -7.96 -13.90 0.91
C VAL A 52 -9.27 -14.06 1.68
N ARG A 53 -9.87 -15.24 1.67
CA ARG A 53 -11.10 -15.47 2.44
C ARG A 53 -10.78 -15.50 3.93
N LYS A 54 -11.63 -14.87 4.75
CA LYS A 54 -11.44 -14.83 6.21
C LYS A 54 -11.36 -16.21 6.86
N GLN A 55 -12.08 -17.18 6.31
CA GLN A 55 -12.07 -18.57 6.77
C GLN A 55 -10.77 -19.35 6.45
N ASP A 56 -9.92 -18.78 5.61
CA ASP A 56 -8.68 -19.39 5.10
C ASP A 56 -7.44 -18.72 5.70
N CYS A 57 -7.63 -17.73 6.57
CA CYS A 57 -6.55 -17.01 7.25
C CYS A 57 -6.87 -16.75 8.72
N GLU A 58 -5.84 -16.41 9.49
CA GLU A 58 -5.96 -15.90 10.85
C GLU A 58 -5.33 -14.52 10.95
N ILE A 59 -5.80 -13.68 11.88
CA ILE A 59 -5.14 -12.41 12.18
C ILE A 59 -3.97 -12.69 13.12
N VAL A 60 -2.75 -12.40 12.68
CA VAL A 60 -1.51 -12.65 13.44
C VAL A 60 -0.93 -11.40 14.09
N GLY A 61 -1.48 -10.23 13.76
CA GLY A 61 -1.10 -8.99 14.41
C GLY A 61 -2.01 -7.84 14.03
N THR A 62 -2.27 -6.99 15.02
CA THR A 62 -2.85 -5.66 14.84
C THR A 62 -1.77 -4.67 15.25
N ASP A 63 -0.84 -4.42 14.34
CA ASP A 63 0.21 -3.45 14.61
C ASP A 63 -0.38 -2.05 14.39
N SER A 64 -0.07 -1.10 15.27
CA SER A 64 -0.29 0.34 15.02
C SER A 64 0.69 0.89 13.97
N ARG A 65 1.37 -0.01 13.26
CA ARG A 65 2.43 0.26 12.30
C ARG A 65 1.79 0.61 10.97
N THR A 66 1.61 1.91 10.80
CA THR A 66 1.50 2.68 9.56
C THR A 66 0.87 1.90 8.40
N TYR A 67 -0.46 2.00 8.34
CA TYR A 67 -1.29 1.68 7.20
C TYR A 67 -0.63 2.16 5.88
N PHE A 68 -0.34 1.23 4.98
CA PHE A 68 0.14 1.48 3.61
C PHE A 68 -1.03 1.90 2.69
N GLY A 69 -1.87 2.83 3.12
CA GLY A 69 -3.10 3.18 2.41
C GLY A 69 -3.55 4.62 2.56
N ASP A 70 -2.63 5.56 2.82
CA ASP A 70 -2.97 6.98 2.87
C ASP A 70 -2.89 7.68 1.49
N VAL A 71 -2.56 6.99 0.40
CA VAL A 71 -2.66 7.58 -0.95
C VAL A 71 -4.11 7.92 -1.28
N ASP A 72 -5.06 7.03 -0.94
CA ASP A 72 -6.51 7.27 -1.08
C ASP A 72 -7.05 8.33 -0.08
N SER A 73 -6.24 8.73 0.91
CA SER A 73 -6.58 9.81 1.86
C SER A 73 -6.20 11.19 1.31
N VAL A 74 -5.39 11.25 0.25
CA VAL A 74 -4.98 12.47 -0.43
C VAL A 74 -5.91 12.68 -1.63
N PRO A 75 -6.74 13.73 -1.62
CA PRO A 75 -7.53 14.12 -2.79
C PRO A 75 -6.69 14.22 -4.05
N ASP A 76 -7.23 13.83 -5.21
CA ASP A 76 -6.50 13.84 -6.48
C ASP A 76 -5.91 15.22 -6.83
N ASP A 77 -6.55 16.31 -6.37
CA ASP A 77 -6.11 17.69 -6.55
C ASP A 77 -5.01 18.16 -5.58
N GLU A 78 -4.67 17.35 -4.56
CA GLU A 78 -3.57 17.64 -3.63
C GLU A 78 -2.21 17.05 -4.08
N TRP A 79 -2.19 16.26 -5.15
CA TRP A 79 -0.95 15.67 -5.68
C TRP A 79 -0.15 16.66 -6.50
N ILE A 80 1.16 16.65 -6.28
CA ILE A 80 2.14 17.49 -6.96
C ILE A 80 3.06 16.60 -7.77
N ASP A 81 3.16 16.87 -9.07
CA ASP A 81 4.15 16.24 -9.95
C ASP A 81 5.55 16.70 -9.54
N ALA A 82 6.42 15.73 -9.27
CA ALA A 82 7.84 15.99 -9.09
C ALA A 82 8.52 16.12 -10.45
N GLU A 83 9.45 17.06 -10.55
CA GLU A 83 10.36 17.15 -11.69
C GLU A 83 11.31 15.96 -11.65
N MET A 84 11.32 15.17 -12.73
CA MET A 84 12.16 13.99 -12.90
C MET A 84 13.11 14.21 -14.09
N GLU A 85 14.20 13.46 -14.14
CA GLU A 85 15.11 13.50 -15.29
C GLU A 85 14.39 13.10 -16.59
N ASP A 86 14.77 13.74 -17.68
CA ASP A 86 14.20 13.50 -19.00
C ASP A 86 14.49 12.06 -19.44
N GLY A 87 13.44 11.25 -19.64
CA GLY A 87 13.55 9.81 -19.94
C GLY A 87 13.29 8.87 -18.76
N ALA A 88 12.78 9.36 -17.61
CA ALA A 88 12.32 8.48 -16.54
C ALA A 88 11.11 7.63 -16.98
N ASP A 89 11.15 6.32 -16.66
CA ASP A 89 10.06 5.37 -16.95
C ASP A 89 8.80 5.58 -16.07
N TYR A 90 8.86 6.52 -15.13
CA TYR A 90 7.82 6.74 -14.13
C TYR A 90 7.64 8.23 -13.81
N LEU A 91 6.40 8.64 -13.58
CA LEU A 91 6.06 9.93 -13.00
C LEU A 91 6.00 9.81 -11.47
N LEU A 92 6.81 10.60 -10.76
CA LEU A 92 6.70 10.70 -9.31
C LEU A 92 5.71 11.81 -8.94
N GLN A 93 4.71 11.46 -8.13
CA GLN A 93 3.81 12.41 -7.51
C GLN A 93 3.93 12.34 -5.99
N TYR A 94 3.78 13.48 -5.33
CA TYR A 94 3.78 13.56 -3.87
C TYR A 94 2.76 14.55 -3.33
N ALA A 95 2.34 14.33 -2.10
CA ALA A 95 1.47 15.25 -1.37
C ALA A 95 1.96 15.40 0.07
N VAL A 96 1.82 16.60 0.63
CA VAL A 96 2.35 16.93 1.96
C VAL A 96 1.21 17.27 2.89
N GLN A 97 0.96 16.40 3.89
CA GLN A 97 -0.01 16.69 4.95
C GLN A 97 0.71 16.75 6.30
N GLY A 98 0.98 17.97 6.75
CA GLY A 98 1.73 18.23 7.98
C GLY A 98 3.20 17.80 7.87
N GLU A 99 3.59 16.82 8.68
CA GLU A 99 4.95 16.25 8.74
C GLU A 99 5.11 14.97 7.91
N THR A 100 4.04 14.52 7.25
CA THR A 100 4.04 13.34 6.39
C THR A 100 4.03 13.78 4.92
N VAL A 101 4.85 13.11 4.12
CA VAL A 101 4.85 13.18 2.66
C VAL A 101 4.35 11.84 2.15
N TYR A 102 3.27 11.87 1.40
CA TYR A 102 2.76 10.76 0.62
C TYR A 102 3.43 10.80 -0.74
N TYR A 103 3.80 9.65 -1.30
CA TYR A 103 4.35 9.58 -2.64
C TYR A 103 3.72 8.42 -3.42
N ARG A 104 3.61 8.58 -4.74
CA ARG A 104 3.23 7.53 -5.70
C ARG A 104 4.07 7.66 -6.97
N LEU A 105 4.47 6.53 -7.52
CA LEU A 105 5.07 6.42 -8.85
C LEU A 105 3.97 5.95 -9.79
N LEU A 106 3.78 6.66 -10.89
CA LEU A 106 2.86 6.31 -11.96
C LEU A 106 3.64 5.77 -13.16
N GLY A 107 3.18 4.67 -13.74
CA GLY A 107 3.67 4.16 -15.02
C GLY A 107 3.02 4.86 -16.23
N ASP A 108 3.32 4.36 -17.42
CA ASP A 108 2.89 4.92 -18.71
C ASP A 108 1.35 5.04 -18.89
N ASN A 109 0.55 4.35 -18.07
CA ASN A 109 -0.92 4.37 -18.15
C ASN A 109 -1.57 5.00 -16.91
N ASP A 110 -0.84 5.87 -16.18
CA ASP A 110 -1.26 6.45 -14.91
C ASP A 110 -1.55 5.41 -13.81
N ASP A 111 -1.03 4.19 -13.98
CA ASP A 111 -1.14 3.12 -13.00
C ASP A 111 -0.12 3.32 -11.88
N ILE A 112 -0.59 3.22 -10.64
CA ILE A 112 0.28 3.35 -9.47
C ILE A 112 1.16 2.10 -9.37
N VAL A 113 2.43 2.23 -9.74
CA VAL A 113 3.42 1.13 -9.71
C VAL A 113 4.08 1.01 -8.34
N GLU A 114 4.24 2.13 -7.62
CA GLU A 114 4.73 2.16 -6.24
C GLU A 114 4.05 3.30 -5.50
N HIS A 115 3.88 3.14 -4.18
CA HIS A 115 3.51 4.26 -3.34
C HIS A 115 3.98 4.06 -1.92
N GLY A 116 4.05 5.15 -1.16
CA GLY A 116 4.46 5.10 0.22
C GLY A 116 4.30 6.40 0.98
N VAL A 117 4.82 6.37 2.19
CA VAL A 117 4.82 7.50 3.11
C VAL A 117 6.22 7.71 3.66
N ILE A 118 6.65 8.96 3.70
CA ILE A 118 7.93 9.34 4.26
C ILE A 118 7.76 10.60 5.12
N SER A 119 8.57 10.73 6.17
CA SER A 119 8.56 11.97 6.95
C SER A 119 9.12 13.13 6.12
N LYS A 120 8.57 14.33 6.30
CA LYS A 120 9.05 15.56 5.65
C LYS A 120 10.52 15.84 5.92
N LYS A 121 11.02 15.44 7.11
CA LYS A 121 12.43 15.53 7.47
C LYS A 121 13.30 14.61 6.60
N ALA A 122 12.87 13.38 6.36
CA ALA A 122 13.57 12.44 5.49
C ALA A 122 13.48 12.86 4.01
N PHE A 123 12.32 13.38 3.57
CA PHE A 123 12.15 13.94 2.22
C PHE A 123 13.11 15.10 1.93
N ARG A 124 13.22 16.08 2.83
CA ARG A 124 14.19 17.19 2.73
C ARG A 124 15.66 16.76 2.75
N GLY A 125 15.94 15.57 3.26
CA GLY A 125 17.28 14.98 3.21
C GLY A 125 17.63 14.48 1.81
N MET A 126 16.65 13.99 1.06
CA MET A 126 16.82 13.45 -0.30
C MET A 126 16.85 14.54 -1.38
N SER A 127 16.10 15.64 -1.19
CA SER A 127 16.09 16.77 -2.14
C SER A 127 17.39 17.58 -2.22
N LYS A 128 18.44 17.19 -1.47
CA LYS A 128 19.78 17.79 -1.56
C LYS A 128 20.76 16.94 -2.38
N SER A 129 20.28 15.84 -2.96
CA SER A 129 21.08 14.88 -3.73
C SER A 129 20.59 14.68 -5.17
N PHE A 130 19.63 15.49 -5.61
CA PHE A 130 19.30 15.69 -7.02
C PHE A 130 19.89 17.03 -7.48
#